data_AF-A0A9X8G3R3-F1
#
_entry.id   AF-A0A9X8G3R3-F1
#
_cell.length_a   1.000
_cell.length_b   1.000
_cell.length_c   1.000
_cell.angle_alpha   90.00
_cell.angle_beta   90.00
_cell.angle_gamma   90.00
#
_symmetry.space_group_name_H-M   'P 1'
#
loop_
_entity.id
_entity.type
_entity.pdbx_description
1 polymer ?
#
loop_
_entity_poly.entity_id
_entity_poly.type
_entity_poly.pdbx_seq_one_letter_code
_entity_poly.pdbx_strand_id
1 'polypeptide(L)'
;MNRNLSSSQIRIEKTINLKSWLFGALAAFILSFIAINFLPKDSFLRISSLIALTAIALVPAKKIFYLVLSADSRCKACNAQFSVQRVDSKKDFLTAIPRKKIKNEGKVGGYGPDVGKQIIVHESWTEERYKITDTFTCAECGDTHVSTRVTTQRTGYSSTKIRK
;
A
#
# COMPACT_ATOMS: atom_id res chain seq x y z
N MET A 1 2.04 -24.91 -18.93
CA MET A 1 2.20 -25.11 -17.48
C MET A 1 0.99 -24.52 -16.77
N ASN A 2 0.06 -25.36 -16.31
CA ASN A 2 -1.05 -24.91 -15.48
C ASN A 2 -0.49 -24.59 -14.09
N ARG A 3 -0.31 -23.30 -13.79
CA ARG A 3 0.05 -22.86 -12.44
C ARG A 3 -1.20 -22.96 -11.58
N ASN A 4 -1.21 -23.87 -10.60
CA ASN A 4 -2.24 -23.92 -9.56
C ASN A 4 -2.02 -22.75 -8.58
N LEU A 5 -2.40 -21.55 -9.02
CA LEU A 5 -2.35 -20.32 -8.23
C LEU A 5 -3.58 -20.25 -7.33
N SER A 6 -3.40 -19.89 -6.07
CA SER A 6 -4.51 -19.63 -5.16
C SER A 6 -5.29 -18.37 -5.56
N SER A 7 -6.55 -18.26 -5.13
CA SER A 7 -7.43 -17.14 -5.50
C SER A 7 -6.87 -15.76 -5.12
N SER A 8 -6.06 -15.69 -4.06
CA SER A 8 -5.35 -14.47 -3.66
C SER A 8 -4.21 -14.11 -4.62
N GLN A 9 -3.47 -15.12 -5.12
CA GLN A 9 -2.39 -14.93 -6.10
C GLN A 9 -2.94 -14.46 -7.46
N ILE A 10 -4.07 -14.99 -7.89
CA ILE A 10 -4.76 -14.54 -9.12
C ILE A 10 -5.18 -13.06 -9.01
N ARG A 11 -5.63 -12.63 -7.83
CA ARG A 11 -6.01 -11.23 -7.61
C ARG A 11 -4.80 -10.31 -7.71
N ILE A 12 -3.68 -10.69 -7.10
CA ILE A 12 -2.42 -9.94 -7.15
C ILE A 12 -1.90 -9.86 -8.59
N GLU A 13 -1.94 -10.96 -9.34
CA GLU A 13 -1.54 -11.00 -10.74
C GLU A 13 -2.38 -10.04 -11.58
N LYS A 14 -3.72 -10.08 -11.45
CA LYS A 14 -4.61 -9.17 -12.18
C LYS A 14 -4.35 -7.71 -11.84
N THR A 15 -4.15 -7.38 -10.56
CA THR A 15 -3.84 -6.01 -10.13
C THR A 15 -2.50 -5.55 -10.68
N ILE A 16 -1.46 -6.40 -10.67
CA ILE A 16 -0.15 -6.04 -11.20
C ILE A 16 -0.18 -5.94 -12.72
N ASN A 17 -0.90 -6.80 -13.43
CA ASN A 17 -1.08 -6.69 -14.87
C ASN A 17 -1.78 -5.36 -15.23
N LEU A 18 -2.86 -5.00 -14.53
CA LEU A 18 -3.56 -3.73 -14.72
C LEU A 18 -2.64 -2.52 -14.44
N LYS A 19 -1.91 -2.54 -13.33
CA LYS A 19 -0.94 -1.49 -12.97
C LYS A 19 0.18 -1.40 -14.00
N SER A 20 0.72 -2.52 -14.46
CA SER A 20 1.78 -2.55 -15.47
C SER A 20 1.32 -1.95 -16.80
N TRP A 21 0.04 -2.13 -17.13
CA TRP A 21 -0.56 -1.56 -18.33
C TRP A 21 -0.71 -0.03 -18.19
N LEU A 22 -1.22 0.45 -17.04
CA LEU A 22 -1.35 1.88 -16.74
C LEU A 22 0.00 2.59 -16.72
N PHE A 23 0.96 2.10 -15.94
CA PHE A 23 2.30 2.70 -15.84
C PHE A 23 3.09 2.54 -17.15
N GLY A 24 2.94 1.41 -17.83
CA GLY A 24 3.56 1.18 -19.15
C GLY A 24 3.05 2.17 -20.21
N ALA A 25 1.74 2.39 -20.27
CA ALA A 25 1.14 3.35 -21.21
C ALA A 25 1.57 4.79 -20.91
N LEU A 26 1.58 5.18 -19.64
CA LEU A 26 2.03 6.51 -19.22
C LEU A 26 3.49 6.76 -19.59
N ALA A 27 4.38 5.81 -19.30
CA ALA A 27 5.80 5.94 -19.62
C ALA A 27 6.07 5.95 -21.13
N ALA A 28 5.39 5.07 -21.89
CA ALA A 28 5.50 5.05 -23.35
C ALA A 28 5.06 6.38 -23.97
N PHE A 29 3.98 6.98 -23.45
CA PHE A 29 3.52 8.30 -23.87
C PHE A 29 4.54 9.40 -23.60
N ILE A 30 5.08 9.46 -22.37
CA ILE A 30 6.08 10.47 -21.99
C ILE A 30 7.33 10.38 -22.87
N LEU A 31 7.87 9.17 -23.07
CA LEU A 31 9.06 8.95 -23.90
C LEU A 31 8.81 9.35 -25.36
N SER A 32 7.65 9.00 -25.90
CA SER A 32 7.29 9.35 -27.28
C SER A 32 7.07 10.85 -27.44
N PHE A 33 6.48 11.50 -26.44
CA PHE A 33 6.30 12.95 -26.44
C PHE A 33 7.64 13.69 -26.44
N ILE A 34 8.62 13.21 -25.67
CA ILE A 34 9.99 13.74 -25.68
C ILE A 34 10.62 13.53 -27.07
N ALA A 35 10.50 12.33 -27.65
CA ALA A 35 11.08 11.98 -28.94
C ALA A 35 10.56 12.86 -30.11
N ILE A 36 9.31 13.30 -30.06
CA ILE A 36 8.72 14.17 -31.10
C ILE A 36 9.38 15.55 -31.18
N ASN A 37 10.00 16.02 -30.11
CA ASN A 37 10.72 17.30 -30.15
C ASN A 37 11.90 17.29 -31.12
N PHE A 38 12.40 16.11 -31.49
CA PHE A 38 13.47 15.92 -32.47
C PHE A 38 12.96 15.79 -33.92
N LEU A 39 11.63 15.76 -34.14
CA LEU A 39 11.02 15.70 -35.47
C LEU A 39 10.71 17.10 -36.02
N PRO A 40 10.64 17.26 -37.37
CA PRO A 40 10.24 18.51 -38.02
C PRO A 40 8.86 19.00 -37.54
N LYS A 41 8.60 20.31 -37.69
CA LYS A 41 7.42 21.00 -37.12
C LYS A 41 6.09 20.71 -37.82
N ASP A 42 6.07 19.82 -38.81
CA ASP A 42 4.83 19.42 -39.47
C ASP A 42 3.87 18.70 -38.52
N SER A 43 2.71 19.33 -38.28
CA SER A 43 1.71 18.86 -37.32
C SER A 43 1.22 17.43 -37.62
N PHE A 44 1.01 17.09 -38.89
CA PHE A 44 0.55 15.77 -39.29
C PHE A 44 1.61 14.68 -39.05
N LEU A 45 2.87 14.99 -39.34
CA LEU A 45 4.00 14.07 -39.14
C LEU A 45 4.24 13.82 -37.64
N ARG A 46 4.05 14.85 -36.80
CA ARG A 46 4.21 14.74 -35.34
C ARG A 46 3.10 13.90 -34.69
N ILE A 47 1.86 14.06 -35.12
CA ILE A 47 0.74 13.28 -34.57
C ILE A 47 0.86 11.80 -34.96
N SER A 48 1.15 11.52 -36.23
CA SER A 48 1.32 10.13 -36.71
C SER A 48 2.53 9.44 -36.07
N SER A 49 3.67 10.13 -35.94
CA SER A 49 4.85 9.61 -35.25
C SER A 49 4.63 9.41 -33.75
N LEU A 50 3.84 10.24 -33.07
CA LEU A 50 3.45 10.02 -31.67
C LEU A 50 2.76 8.68 -31.48
N ILE A 51 1.76 8.41 -32.30
CA ILE A 51 0.97 7.18 -32.22
C ILE A 51 1.87 5.97 -32.51
N ALA A 52 2.73 6.06 -33.53
CA ALA A 52 3.66 4.98 -33.87
C ALA A 52 4.68 4.71 -32.75
N LEU A 53 5.33 5.75 -32.23
CA LEU A 53 6.33 5.63 -31.17
C LEU A 53 5.72 5.12 -29.86
N THR A 54 4.53 5.58 -29.50
CA THR A 54 3.83 5.10 -28.29
C THR A 54 3.46 3.63 -28.40
N ALA A 55 2.95 3.19 -29.56
CA ALA A 55 2.63 1.78 -29.79
C ALA A 55 3.88 0.88 -29.69
N ILE A 56 5.01 1.31 -30.26
CA ILE A 56 6.28 0.57 -30.20
C ILE A 56 6.82 0.52 -28.77
N ALA A 57 6.80 1.65 -28.05
CA ALA A 57 7.34 1.76 -26.69
C ALA A 57 6.47 1.08 -25.63
N LEU A 58 5.18 0.84 -25.89
CA LEU A 58 4.25 0.24 -24.94
C LEU A 58 4.67 -1.17 -24.50
N VAL A 59 5.11 -2.00 -25.44
CA VAL A 59 5.49 -3.41 -25.18
C VAL A 59 6.69 -3.52 -24.23
N PRO A 60 7.85 -2.88 -24.49
CA PRO A 60 8.97 -2.91 -23.57
C PRO A 60 8.65 -2.19 -22.25
N ALA A 61 7.94 -1.05 -22.27
CA ALA A 61 7.56 -0.34 -21.06
C ALA A 61 6.69 -1.22 -20.14
N LYS A 62 5.63 -1.86 -20.67
CA LYS A 62 4.80 -2.81 -19.92
C LYS A 62 5.64 -3.91 -19.31
N LYS A 63 6.57 -4.51 -20.07
CA LYS A 63 7.43 -5.59 -19.58
C LYS A 63 8.32 -5.14 -18.41
N ILE A 64 8.92 -3.95 -18.51
CA ILE A 64 9.74 -3.38 -17.43
C ILE A 64 8.89 -3.15 -16.18
N PHE A 65 7.74 -2.49 -16.30
CA PHE A 65 6.87 -2.25 -15.15
C PHE A 65 6.32 -3.54 -14.55
N TYR A 66 5.96 -4.52 -15.37
CA TYR A 66 5.55 -5.83 -14.89
C TYR A 66 6.67 -6.53 -14.11
N LEU A 67 7.92 -6.41 -14.57
CA LEU A 67 9.06 -6.97 -13.86
C LEU A 67 9.32 -6.24 -12.53
N VAL A 68 9.28 -4.91 -12.52
CA VAL A 68 9.49 -4.10 -11.30
C VAL A 68 8.37 -4.33 -10.29
N LEU A 69 7.11 -4.29 -10.72
CA LEU A 69 5.95 -4.48 -9.85
C LEU A 69 5.85 -5.91 -9.31
N SER A 70 6.32 -6.90 -10.06
CA SER A 70 6.35 -8.29 -9.60
C SER A 70 7.50 -8.58 -8.66
N ALA A 71 8.54 -7.73 -8.58
CA ALA A 71 9.78 -8.01 -7.85
C ALA A 71 9.54 -8.40 -6.39
N ASP A 72 8.67 -7.66 -5.68
CA ASP A 72 8.34 -7.92 -4.27
C ASP A 72 7.54 -9.23 -4.08
N SER A 73 6.94 -9.75 -5.14
CA SER A 73 6.13 -10.99 -5.14
C SER A 73 6.86 -12.20 -5.73
N ARG A 74 8.16 -12.08 -6.02
CA ARG A 74 8.98 -13.19 -6.51
C ARG A 74 9.51 -14.02 -5.37
N CYS A 75 9.56 -15.33 -5.59
CA CYS A 75 10.36 -16.19 -4.74
C CYS A 75 11.84 -15.90 -4.95
N LYS A 76 12.61 -15.72 -3.86
CA LYS A 76 14.05 -15.46 -3.92
C LYS A 76 14.85 -16.69 -4.39
N ALA A 77 14.36 -17.91 -4.13
CA ALA A 77 15.03 -19.14 -4.50
C ALA A 77 14.85 -19.51 -5.99
N CYS A 78 13.62 -19.49 -6.51
CA CYS A 78 13.32 -19.95 -7.88
C CYS A 78 12.96 -18.82 -8.85
N ASN A 79 12.95 -17.55 -8.42
CA ASN A 79 12.52 -16.39 -9.22
C ASN A 79 11.09 -16.47 -9.78
N ALA A 80 10.29 -17.44 -9.32
CA ALA A 80 8.91 -17.60 -9.73
C ALA A 80 8.07 -16.40 -9.30
N GLN A 81 7.45 -15.74 -10.27
CA GLN A 81 6.60 -14.57 -10.07
C GLN A 81 5.25 -14.99 -9.47
N PHE A 82 4.73 -14.23 -8.50
CA PHE A 82 3.41 -14.44 -7.87
C PHE A 82 3.24 -15.80 -7.18
N SER A 83 4.34 -16.49 -6.91
CA SER A 83 4.34 -17.85 -6.34
C SER A 83 4.32 -17.84 -4.81
N VAL A 84 4.58 -16.70 -4.18
CA VAL A 84 4.66 -16.58 -2.72
C VAL A 84 3.27 -16.42 -2.12
N GLN A 85 2.92 -17.28 -1.17
CA GLN A 85 1.69 -17.20 -0.39
C GLN A 85 2.01 -17.13 1.10
N ARG A 86 1.25 -16.33 1.84
CA ARG A 86 1.32 -16.34 3.32
C ARG A 86 0.62 -17.59 3.82
N VAL A 87 1.33 -18.41 4.58
CA VAL A 87 0.82 -19.67 5.14
C VAL A 87 0.46 -19.51 6.61
N ASP A 88 1.24 -18.74 7.35
CA ASP A 88 1.01 -18.52 8.78
C ASP A 88 1.30 -17.06 9.17
N SER A 89 0.68 -16.62 10.27
CA SER A 89 0.86 -15.31 10.86
C SER A 89 0.77 -15.44 12.38
N LYS A 90 1.93 -15.53 13.04
CA LYS A 90 2.00 -15.56 14.49
C LYS A 90 2.03 -14.15 15.06
N LYS A 91 1.15 -13.86 16.02
CA LYS A 91 1.08 -12.58 16.73
C LYS A 91 1.58 -12.75 18.16
N ASP A 92 2.79 -12.27 18.43
CA ASP A 92 3.39 -12.28 19.76
C ASP A 92 3.17 -10.93 20.45
N PHE A 93 2.65 -10.96 21.68
CA PHE A 93 2.51 -9.75 22.49
C PHE A 93 3.88 -9.31 23.01
N LEU A 94 4.20 -8.03 22.85
CA LEU A 94 5.45 -7.44 23.35
C LEU A 94 5.21 -6.69 24.65
N THR A 95 4.36 -5.66 24.61
CA THR A 95 4.18 -4.73 25.73
C THR A 95 2.81 -4.10 25.69
N ALA A 96 2.26 -3.78 26.86
CA ALA A 96 1.09 -2.92 27.04
C ALA A 96 1.50 -1.73 27.90
N ILE A 97 1.53 -0.53 27.30
CA ILE A 97 1.91 0.69 28.01
C ILE A 97 0.65 1.51 28.25
N PRO A 98 0.23 1.73 29.51
CA PRO A 98 -0.88 2.61 29.81
C PRO A 98 -0.49 4.06 29.53
N ARG A 99 -1.37 4.77 28.83
CA ARG A 99 -1.25 6.18 28.46
C ARG A 99 -2.46 6.95 28.97
N LYS A 100 -2.23 8.20 29.32
CA LYS A 100 -3.28 9.15 29.68
C LYS A 100 -3.01 10.47 28.99
N LYS A 101 -4.06 11.13 28.52
CA LYS A 101 -4.03 12.49 28.01
C LYS A 101 -5.21 13.25 28.57
N ILE A 102 -4.94 14.47 29.02
CA ILE A 102 -5.97 15.41 29.47
C ILE A 102 -6.00 16.50 28.41
N LYS A 103 -7.18 16.76 27.84
CA LYS A 103 -7.41 17.84 26.88
C LYS A 103 -8.42 18.82 27.46
N ASN A 104 -8.15 20.12 27.32
CA ASN A 104 -9.13 21.16 27.56
C ASN A 104 -9.79 21.48 26.22
N GLU A 105 -11.08 21.18 26.09
CA GLU A 105 -11.86 21.44 24.86
C GLU A 105 -12.59 22.78 24.89
N GLY A 106 -12.22 23.66 25.83
CA GLY A 106 -12.78 25.00 25.97
C GLY A 106 -13.86 25.07 27.05
N LYS A 107 -14.82 25.97 26.84
CA LYS A 107 -15.92 26.23 27.78
C LYS A 107 -17.25 25.87 27.12
N VAL A 108 -18.21 25.39 27.92
CA VAL A 108 -19.57 25.13 27.45
C VAL A 108 -20.21 26.46 26.99
N GLY A 109 -20.60 26.54 25.72
CA GLY A 109 -21.38 27.65 25.16
C GLY A 109 -22.89 27.41 25.23
N GLY A 110 -23.71 28.45 25.04
CA GLY A 110 -25.17 28.37 24.99
C GLY A 110 -25.88 28.92 26.23
N TYR A 111 -27.07 28.39 26.54
CA TYR A 111 -27.90 28.75 27.70
C TYR A 111 -28.11 27.52 28.61
N GLY A 112 -27.90 27.67 29.92
CA GLY A 112 -28.05 26.58 30.89
C GLY A 112 -27.11 26.71 32.11
N PRO A 113 -27.24 25.82 33.11
CA PRO A 113 -26.49 25.87 34.38
C PRO A 113 -25.00 25.48 34.26
N ASP A 114 -24.59 24.98 33.09
CA ASP A 114 -23.22 24.55 32.79
C ASP A 114 -22.45 25.53 31.90
N VAL A 115 -23.09 26.62 31.45
CA VAL A 115 -22.48 27.62 30.58
C VAL A 115 -21.28 28.27 31.28
N GLY A 116 -20.16 28.39 30.55
CA GLY A 116 -18.91 28.94 31.07
C GLY A 116 -18.02 27.94 31.82
N LYS A 117 -18.51 26.74 32.16
CA LYS A 117 -17.72 25.67 32.77
C LYS A 117 -16.71 25.08 31.79
N GLN A 118 -15.56 24.67 32.29
CA GLN A 118 -14.52 24.07 31.45
C GLN A 118 -14.85 22.61 31.10
N ILE A 119 -14.70 22.28 29.82
CA ILE A 119 -14.81 20.91 29.31
C ILE A 119 -13.41 20.29 29.36
N ILE A 120 -13.23 19.34 30.28
CA ILE A 120 -11.98 18.59 30.43
C ILE A 120 -12.23 17.17 29.99
N VAL A 121 -11.57 16.76 28.90
CA VAL A 121 -11.63 15.39 28.40
C VAL A 121 -10.46 14.62 28.96
N HIS A 122 -10.76 13.54 29.67
CA HIS A 122 -9.79 12.57 30.15
C HIS A 122 -9.80 11.37 29.20
N GLU A 123 -8.75 11.24 28.40
CA GLU A 123 -8.52 10.07 27.55
C GLU A 123 -7.53 9.14 28.25
N SER A 124 -7.91 7.89 28.47
CA SER A 124 -7.02 6.82 28.91
C SER A 124 -7.01 5.70 27.88
N TRP A 125 -5.83 5.27 27.46
CA TRP A 125 -5.70 4.14 26.55
C TRP A 125 -4.46 3.32 26.86
N THR A 126 -4.50 2.06 26.49
CA THR A 126 -3.38 1.15 26.51
C THR A 126 -2.81 1.06 25.10
N GLU A 127 -1.51 1.32 24.96
CA GLU A 127 -0.78 1.06 23.73
C GLU A 127 -0.24 -0.37 23.80
N GLU A 128 -0.89 -1.26 23.06
CA GLU A 128 -0.48 -2.65 22.92
C GLU A 128 0.43 -2.79 21.71
N ARG A 129 1.63 -3.31 21.91
CA ARG A 129 2.58 -3.61 20.85
C ARG A 129 2.63 -5.11 20.61
N TYR A 130 2.58 -5.49 19.33
CA TYR A 130 2.66 -6.87 18.90
C TYR A 130 3.74 -7.04 17.85
N LYS A 131 4.51 -8.12 17.97
CA LYS A 131 5.38 -8.62 16.91
C LYS A 131 4.57 -9.59 16.07
N ILE A 132 4.41 -9.29 14.80
CA ILE A 132 3.77 -10.18 13.83
C ILE A 132 4.89 -10.84 13.03
N THR A 133 4.92 -12.16 13.10
CA THR A 133 5.81 -13.02 12.34
C THR A 133 4.98 -13.68 11.25
N ASP A 134 5.08 -13.16 10.03
CA ASP A 134 4.39 -13.68 8.85
C ASP A 134 5.31 -14.71 8.16
N THR A 135 4.82 -15.95 8.01
CA THR A 135 5.52 -17.03 7.29
C THR A 135 4.94 -17.14 5.88
N PHE A 136 5.83 -17.11 4.90
CA PHE A 136 5.50 -17.20 3.49
C PHE A 136 6.14 -18.42 2.86
N THR A 137 5.43 -19.05 1.93
CA THR A 137 5.90 -20.23 1.20
C THR A 137 5.72 -20.02 -0.29
N CYS A 138 6.69 -20.47 -1.09
CA CYS A 138 6.60 -20.50 -2.53
C CYS A 138 5.83 -21.75 -3.00
N ALA A 139 4.79 -21.55 -3.80
CA ALA A 139 4.01 -22.63 -4.39
C ALA A 139 4.76 -23.40 -5.51
N GLU A 140 5.79 -22.81 -6.13
CA GLU A 140 6.55 -23.49 -7.20
C GLU A 140 7.73 -24.33 -6.66
N CYS A 141 8.50 -23.83 -5.70
CA CYS A 141 9.67 -24.54 -5.16
C CYS A 141 9.53 -25.01 -3.70
N GLY A 142 8.46 -24.64 -3.00
CA GLY A 142 8.25 -24.97 -1.59
C GLY A 142 9.11 -24.14 -0.62
N ASP A 143 9.95 -23.23 -1.10
CA ASP A 143 10.83 -22.43 -0.25
C ASP A 143 10.04 -21.54 0.72
N THR A 144 10.49 -21.49 1.97
CA THR A 144 9.82 -20.76 3.06
C THR A 144 10.67 -19.59 3.51
N HIS A 145 10.05 -18.42 3.66
CA HIS A 145 10.71 -17.26 4.27
C HIS A 145 9.82 -16.60 5.31
N VAL A 146 10.46 -15.96 6.28
CA VAL A 146 9.79 -15.32 7.42
C VAL A 146 10.01 -13.82 7.36
N SER A 147 8.95 -13.04 7.55
CA SER A 147 9.03 -11.58 7.71
C SER A 147 8.49 -11.19 9.07
N THR A 148 9.19 -10.31 9.77
CA THR A 148 8.77 -9.80 11.07
C THR A 148 8.45 -8.33 10.98
N ARG A 149 7.28 -7.93 11.50
CA ARG A 149 6.89 -6.52 11.63
C ARG A 149 6.32 -6.24 13.01
N VAL A 150 6.45 -4.99 13.47
CA VAL A 150 5.88 -4.55 14.76
C VAL A 150 4.66 -3.70 14.47
N THR A 151 3.53 -4.02 15.11
CA THR A 151 2.32 -3.21 15.04
C THR A 151 1.95 -2.68 16.42
N THR A 152 1.40 -1.46 16.47
CA THR A 152 0.86 -0.88 17.70
C THR A 152 -0.66 -0.76 17.55
N GLN A 153 -1.41 -1.21 18.55
CA GLN A 153 -2.86 -1.10 18.64
C GLN A 153 -3.22 -0.24 19.85
N ARG A 154 -4.28 0.57 19.72
CA ARG A 154 -4.81 1.40 20.80
C ARG A 154 -6.13 0.80 21.28
N THR A 155 -6.17 0.37 22.53
CA THR A 155 -7.37 -0.11 23.22
C THR A 155 -7.63 0.79 24.42
N GLY A 156 -8.81 1.39 24.56
CA GLY A 156 -9.02 2.38 25.62
C GLY A 156 -10.44 2.91 25.74
N TYR A 157 -10.64 3.73 26.78
CA TYR A 157 -11.89 4.36 27.14
C TYR A 157 -11.69 5.89 27.27
N SER A 158 -12.62 6.67 26.73
CA SER A 158 -12.63 8.13 26.91
C SER A 158 -13.77 8.54 27.84
N SER A 159 -13.48 9.42 28.80
CA SER A 159 -14.50 10.02 29.67
C SER A 159 -14.40 11.54 29.65
N THR A 160 -15.53 12.22 29.53
CA THR A 160 -15.61 13.68 29.58
C THR A 160 -16.08 14.13 30.96
N LYS A 161 -15.41 15.13 31.55
CA LYS A 161 -15.84 15.78 32.79
C LYS A 161 -15.98 17.28 32.58
N ILE A 162 -17.07 17.84 33.09
CA ILE A 162 -17.32 19.29 33.11
C ILE A 162 -16.94 19.80 34.50
N ARG A 163 -15.97 20.73 34.60
CA ARG A 163 -15.56 21.34 35.89
C ARG A 163 -16.12 22.74 36.03
N LYS A 164 -16.67 23.02 37.22
CA LYS A 164 -17.11 24.35 37.68
C LYS A 164 -15.95 25.33 37.72
#